data_AF-A0A222P0W2-F1
#
_entry.id   AF-A0A222P0W2-F1
#
_cell.length_a   1.000
_cell.length_b   1.000
_cell.length_c   1.000
_cell.angle_alpha   90.00
_cell.angle_beta   90.00
_cell.angle_gamma   90.00
#
_symmetry.space_group_name_H-M   'P 1'
#
loop_
_entity.id
_entity.type
_entity.pdbx_description
1 polymer ?
#
loop_
_entity_poly.entity_id
_entity_poly.type
_entity_poly.pdbx_seq_one_letter_code
_entity_poly.pdbx_strand_id
1 'polypeptide(L)'
;MKLIQANNALKDLNSYMEEYVAKLNRPKKSGQINTGSSEKSRKDHGDSEKERAATIIQRVWRKRKVKEAFVKNPYFTYLSLIEPGDEQRLLSNVMFGRHVAELNPTSKHRIDNPYIHKKAFYHRDDNLAGDLLEQLVQEFNISSEEKDKFTFIPVTLLQNTPILEIYHTFFPGIPVKIIQDKEHSVGFVALPKNHFNNSQIRVLRAAGLIASPWEIAINIKHKHNVVVDSEIKLDASLPRTFKELIDSTIYRKLSSIAKNNHHPTQKLAICLQKILKDLPNHIKPKAIQRIACMVDMANTFYEYDYPKFAFSVYATIHEISLSLLEQTKTEDLEHGFNKFLNESQHTLDKALALDSANLENATFMACPSMSGTNAYMLAMKLALQMKTASGKPPLVKVFKPSYFEFDYITKTTNNSDADIFVLSAGPIVNLEGLTPGVDINKFIKRNIIAKQRQKPVTLIVDATTALYKNMHLDPEVRTLINEGKLSLIVHESHQKFGMIHTDQAQYGRMFAICSKEQFDSNLINGMQSNSKEDYANHLDLRVGAYISSICGDTLEEIKEQHFNNGALLRNILIQTSLTSREVVKHEDMLSNLNELYFVTSTQKELGSASRGIIKSEIVLGIFAQH
;
A
#
# COMPACT_ATOMS: atom_id res chain seq x y z
N MET A 1 -4.01 14.99 -27.99
CA MET A 1 -3.71 15.43 -29.37
C MET A 1 -3.59 16.94 -29.54
N LYS A 2 -4.58 17.77 -29.15
CA LYS A 2 -4.50 19.24 -29.37
C LYS A 2 -3.25 19.93 -28.77
N LEU A 3 -2.76 19.48 -27.62
CA LEU A 3 -1.57 20.05 -26.96
C LEU A 3 -0.24 19.62 -27.63
N ILE A 4 -0.20 18.39 -28.15
CA ILE A 4 0.95 17.83 -28.87
C ILE A 4 1.07 18.45 -30.27
N GLN A 5 -0.06 18.73 -30.92
CA GLN A 5 -0.10 19.42 -32.22
C GLN A 5 0.24 20.91 -32.12
N ALA A 6 0.00 21.55 -30.96
CA ALA A 6 0.23 22.98 -30.77
C ALA A 6 1.65 23.34 -30.28
N ASN A 7 2.47 22.35 -29.91
CA ASN A 7 3.81 22.58 -29.36
C ASN A 7 4.89 22.02 -30.28
N ASN A 8 5.66 22.92 -30.91
CA ASN A 8 6.75 22.56 -31.82
C ASN A 8 7.82 21.66 -31.17
N ALA A 9 8.00 21.71 -29.85
CA ALA A 9 8.95 20.85 -29.13
C ALA A 9 8.51 19.38 -29.00
N LEU A 10 7.23 19.07 -29.25
CA LEU A 10 6.65 17.72 -29.14
C LEU A 10 6.37 17.09 -30.52
N LYS A 11 6.81 17.73 -31.60
CA LYS A 11 6.59 17.29 -32.99
C LYS A 11 7.24 15.93 -33.27
N ASP A 12 8.41 15.68 -32.70
CA ASP A 12 9.14 14.41 -32.86
C ASP A 12 8.44 13.26 -32.11
N LEU A 13 7.87 13.54 -30.93
CA LEU A 13 7.05 12.58 -30.19
C LEU A 13 5.77 12.23 -30.97
N ASN A 14 5.14 13.22 -31.60
CA ASN A 14 3.95 13.00 -32.43
C ASN A 14 4.29 12.14 -33.65
N SER A 15 5.42 12.42 -34.30
CA SER A 15 5.92 11.63 -35.45
C SER A 15 6.24 10.19 -35.04
N TYR A 16 6.90 10.01 -33.89
CA TYR A 16 7.20 8.69 -33.34
C TYR A 16 5.92 7.90 -33.00
N MET A 17 4.92 8.54 -32.38
CA MET A 17 3.64 7.91 -32.07
C MET A 17 2.87 7.52 -33.33
N GLU A 18 2.82 8.39 -34.34
CA GLU A 18 2.17 8.11 -35.62
C GLU A 18 2.85 6.94 -36.34
N GLU A 19 4.19 6.90 -36.35
CA GLU A 19 4.96 5.82 -36.95
C GLU A 19 4.78 4.48 -36.20
N TYR A 20 4.70 4.54 -34.86
CA TYR A 20 4.48 3.37 -34.01
C TYR A 20 3.06 2.80 -34.16
N VAL A 21 2.04 3.65 -34.21
CA VAL A 21 0.65 3.26 -34.50
C VAL A 21 0.53 2.69 -35.91
N ALA A 22 1.21 3.27 -36.89
CA ALA A 22 1.26 2.73 -38.26
C ALA A 22 1.93 1.34 -38.33
N LYS A 23 2.96 1.09 -37.51
CA LYS A 23 3.61 -0.24 -37.39
C LYS A 23 2.68 -1.27 -36.76
N LEU A 24 1.90 -0.88 -35.75
CA LEU A 24 0.92 -1.76 -35.08
C LEU A 24 -0.26 -2.15 -35.99
N ASN A 25 -0.65 -1.27 -36.91
CA ASN A 25 -1.75 -1.51 -37.85
C ASN A 25 -1.34 -2.31 -39.11
N ARG A 26 -0.09 -2.75 -39.23
CA ARG A 26 0.31 -3.59 -40.36
C ARG A 26 -0.30 -5.00 -40.21
N PRO A 27 -1.05 -5.49 -41.21
CA PRO A 27 -1.58 -6.85 -41.17
C PRO A 27 -0.40 -7.84 -41.13
N LYS A 28 -0.41 -8.73 -40.12
CA LYS A 28 0.55 -9.84 -40.06
C LYS A 28 0.29 -10.73 -41.28
N LYS A 29 1.28 -10.84 -42.17
CA LYS A 29 1.26 -11.78 -43.30
C LYS A 29 1.11 -13.20 -42.75
N SER A 30 -0.08 -13.77 -42.87
CA SER A 30 -0.30 -15.20 -42.68
C SER A 30 0.45 -15.93 -43.80
N GLY A 31 1.42 -16.76 -43.43
CA GLY A 31 2.05 -17.69 -44.37
C GLY A 31 1.00 -18.66 -44.89
N GLN A 32 0.90 -18.76 -46.21
CA GLN A 32 0.09 -19.77 -46.89
C GLN A 32 0.63 -21.16 -46.51
N ILE A 33 -0.22 -21.99 -45.90
CA ILE A 33 0.04 -23.41 -45.72
C ILE A 33 -0.62 -24.14 -46.89
N ASN A 34 0.21 -24.82 -47.68
CA ASN A 34 -0.20 -25.70 -48.77
C ASN A 34 -1.16 -26.79 -48.28
N THR A 35 -2.36 -26.84 -48.86
CA THR A 35 -3.36 -27.90 -48.63
C THR A 35 -3.26 -28.96 -49.71
N GLY A 36 -2.34 -29.90 -49.55
CA GLY A 36 -2.27 -31.14 -50.34
C GLY A 36 -2.93 -32.32 -49.60
N SER A 37 -4.07 -32.79 -50.16
CA SER A 37 -4.64 -34.15 -50.07
C SER A 37 -4.68 -34.93 -48.75
N SER A 38 -5.90 -35.11 -48.19
CA SER A 38 -6.50 -36.45 -47.96
C SER A 38 -7.93 -36.28 -47.44
N GLU A 39 -8.91 -36.74 -48.23
CA GLU A 39 -10.33 -36.39 -48.04
C GLU A 39 -11.17 -37.49 -47.37
N LYS A 40 -10.53 -38.51 -46.78
CA LYS A 40 -11.24 -39.60 -46.08
C LYS A 40 -10.97 -39.71 -44.58
N SER A 41 -10.07 -38.89 -44.00
CA SER A 41 -9.89 -38.73 -42.54
C SER A 41 -10.47 -37.41 -42.00
N ARG A 42 -11.02 -36.54 -42.87
CA ARG A 42 -11.47 -35.17 -42.53
C ARG A 42 -12.82 -35.06 -41.84
N LYS A 43 -13.70 -36.07 -41.91
CA LYS A 43 -15.04 -35.98 -41.30
C LYS A 43 -15.00 -36.17 -39.77
N ASP A 44 -14.23 -37.14 -39.27
CA ASP A 44 -14.08 -37.36 -37.82
C ASP A 44 -13.22 -36.27 -37.14
N HIS A 45 -12.23 -35.71 -37.85
CA HIS A 45 -11.49 -34.54 -37.37
C HIS A 45 -12.30 -33.24 -37.43
N GLY A 46 -13.18 -33.08 -38.42
CA GLY A 46 -13.99 -31.88 -38.59
C GLY A 46 -15.04 -31.69 -37.49
N ASP A 47 -15.64 -32.76 -36.99
CA ASP A 47 -16.62 -32.68 -35.90
C ASP A 47 -15.94 -32.49 -34.54
N SER A 48 -14.80 -33.14 -34.29
CA SER A 48 -13.97 -32.87 -33.10
C SER A 48 -13.41 -31.43 -33.06
N GLU A 49 -12.98 -30.90 -34.21
CA GLU A 49 -12.54 -29.50 -34.34
C GLU A 49 -13.69 -28.50 -34.15
N LYS A 50 -14.88 -28.81 -34.67
CA LYS A 50 -16.09 -27.99 -34.44
C LYS A 50 -16.54 -28.02 -32.99
N GLU A 51 -16.55 -29.17 -32.35
CA GLU A 51 -16.87 -29.28 -30.91
C GLU A 51 -15.86 -28.51 -30.06
N ARG A 52 -14.57 -28.62 -30.39
CA ARG A 52 -13.50 -27.86 -29.74
C ARG A 52 -13.67 -26.35 -29.97
N ALA A 53 -13.97 -25.92 -31.18
CA ALA A 53 -14.22 -24.52 -31.51
C ALA A 53 -15.48 -23.99 -30.79
N ALA A 54 -16.57 -24.76 -30.78
CA ALA A 54 -17.80 -24.44 -30.06
C ALA A 54 -17.54 -24.30 -28.55
N THR A 55 -16.76 -25.20 -27.96
CA THR A 55 -16.35 -25.13 -26.55
C THR A 55 -15.54 -23.87 -26.27
N ILE A 56 -14.59 -23.51 -27.15
CA ILE A 56 -13.81 -22.27 -27.02
C ILE A 56 -14.71 -21.03 -27.12
N ILE A 57 -15.60 -20.98 -28.11
CA ILE A 57 -16.53 -19.86 -28.32
C ILE A 57 -17.47 -19.71 -27.13
N GLN A 58 -18.08 -20.80 -26.65
CA GLN A 58 -18.95 -20.78 -25.47
C GLN A 58 -18.19 -20.32 -24.23
N ARG A 59 -16.95 -20.77 -24.03
CA ARG A 59 -16.10 -20.33 -22.91
C ARG A 59 -15.81 -18.83 -23.01
N VAL A 60 -15.41 -18.32 -24.17
CA VAL A 60 -15.16 -16.89 -24.38
C VAL A 60 -16.44 -16.06 -24.19
N TRP A 61 -17.58 -16.56 -24.66
CA TRP A 61 -18.88 -15.90 -24.50
C TRP A 61 -19.32 -15.81 -23.02
N ARG A 62 -19.17 -16.91 -22.25
CA ARG A 62 -19.41 -16.90 -20.79
C ARG A 62 -18.51 -15.89 -20.08
N LYS A 63 -17.21 -15.87 -20.40
CA LYS A 63 -16.27 -14.88 -19.86
C LYS A 63 -16.69 -13.45 -20.20
N ARG A 64 -17.14 -13.21 -21.43
CA ARG A 64 -17.64 -11.91 -21.87
C ARG A 64 -18.86 -11.48 -21.06
N LYS A 65 -19.78 -12.39 -20.72
CA LYS A 65 -20.95 -12.08 -19.87
C LYS A 65 -20.55 -11.66 -18.46
N VAL A 66 -19.60 -12.37 -17.84
CA VAL A 66 -19.07 -11.99 -16.53
C VAL A 66 -18.37 -10.61 -16.61
N LYS A 67 -17.57 -10.39 -17.65
CA LYS A 67 -16.94 -9.08 -17.92
C LYS A 67 -17.97 -7.96 -18.06
N GLU A 68 -19.02 -8.16 -18.86
CA GLU A 68 -20.10 -7.17 -19.07
C GLU A 68 -20.79 -6.83 -17.74
N ALA A 69 -21.02 -7.82 -16.87
CA ALA A 69 -21.55 -7.58 -15.53
C ALA A 69 -20.60 -6.74 -14.66
N PHE A 70 -19.30 -7.10 -14.62
CA PHE A 70 -18.29 -6.32 -13.88
C PHE A 70 -18.11 -4.90 -14.42
N VAL A 71 -18.23 -4.68 -15.72
CA VAL A 71 -18.18 -3.33 -16.30
C VAL A 71 -19.40 -2.51 -15.90
N LYS A 72 -20.57 -3.13 -15.76
CA LYS A 72 -21.81 -2.45 -15.39
C LYS A 72 -21.88 -2.14 -13.90
N ASN A 73 -21.57 -3.12 -13.05
CA ASN A 73 -21.68 -2.99 -11.60
C ASN A 73 -20.74 -3.98 -10.89
N PRO A 74 -19.45 -3.67 -10.75
CA PRO A 74 -18.44 -4.60 -10.23
C PRO A 74 -18.65 -4.98 -8.76
N TYR A 75 -19.20 -4.08 -7.92
CA TYR A 75 -19.48 -4.37 -6.50
C TYR A 75 -20.54 -5.46 -6.35
N PHE A 76 -21.75 -5.24 -6.90
CA PHE A 76 -22.82 -6.24 -6.82
C PHE A 76 -22.50 -7.49 -7.63
N THR A 77 -21.76 -7.36 -8.74
CA THR A 77 -21.29 -8.51 -9.53
C THR A 77 -20.37 -9.38 -8.69
N TYR A 78 -19.39 -8.82 -7.97
CA TYR A 78 -18.54 -9.60 -7.09
C TYR A 78 -19.34 -10.32 -6.00
N LEU A 79 -20.25 -9.61 -5.32
CA LEU A 79 -21.11 -10.22 -4.28
C LEU A 79 -22.00 -11.33 -4.83
N SER A 80 -22.43 -11.23 -6.10
CA SER A 80 -23.23 -12.26 -6.77
C SER A 80 -22.47 -13.57 -7.02
N LEU A 81 -21.13 -13.56 -6.94
CA LEU A 81 -20.28 -14.75 -7.05
C LEU A 81 -20.15 -15.50 -5.73
N ILE A 82 -20.62 -14.91 -4.63
CA ILE A 82 -20.59 -15.51 -3.30
C ILE A 82 -22.01 -16.00 -2.98
N GLU A 83 -22.12 -17.21 -2.45
CA GLU A 83 -23.42 -17.81 -2.16
C GLU A 83 -24.18 -17.01 -1.09
N PRO A 84 -25.52 -16.90 -1.18
CA PRO A 84 -26.33 -16.12 -0.24
C PRO A 84 -26.13 -16.49 1.23
N GLY A 85 -25.86 -17.76 1.54
CA GLY A 85 -25.66 -18.25 2.90
C GLY A 85 -24.20 -18.28 3.38
N ASP A 86 -23.25 -17.81 2.58
CA ASP A 86 -21.83 -17.77 2.99
C ASP A 86 -21.58 -16.54 3.87
N GLU A 87 -21.07 -16.74 5.09
CA GLU A 87 -20.69 -15.64 6.00
C GLU A 87 -19.70 -14.68 5.35
N GLN A 88 -18.85 -15.16 4.43
CA GLN A 88 -17.93 -14.32 3.67
C GLN A 88 -18.66 -13.35 2.73
N ARG A 89 -19.89 -13.64 2.29
CA ARG A 89 -20.69 -12.71 1.49
C ARG A 89 -21.06 -11.48 2.30
N LEU A 90 -21.47 -11.69 3.55
CA LEU A 90 -21.81 -10.61 4.48
C LEU A 90 -20.60 -9.75 4.78
N LEU A 91 -19.45 -10.37 5.05
CA LEU A 91 -18.21 -9.64 5.30
C LEU A 91 -17.70 -8.91 4.04
N SER A 92 -17.77 -9.57 2.87
CA SER A 92 -17.41 -8.97 1.58
C SER A 92 -18.29 -7.80 1.21
N ASN A 93 -19.58 -7.83 1.54
CA ASN A 93 -20.48 -6.73 1.31
C ASN A 93 -19.98 -5.45 2.00
N VAL A 94 -19.41 -5.56 3.19
CA VAL A 94 -18.90 -4.38 3.90
C VAL A 94 -17.49 -3.99 3.44
N MET A 95 -16.61 -4.98 3.23
CA MET A 95 -15.20 -4.76 2.95
C MET A 95 -14.90 -4.39 1.49
N PHE A 96 -15.64 -4.95 0.53
CA PHE A 96 -15.34 -4.85 -0.90
C PHE A 96 -15.71 -3.47 -1.46
N GLY A 97 -14.86 -2.89 -2.32
CA GLY A 97 -15.27 -1.82 -3.24
C GLY A 97 -14.78 -0.39 -2.96
N ARG A 98 -13.80 -0.12 -2.09
CA ARG A 98 -13.15 1.22 -2.00
C ARG A 98 -11.82 1.23 -2.76
N HIS A 99 -11.87 1.20 -4.09
CA HIS A 99 -10.70 1.38 -4.95
C HIS A 99 -10.50 2.87 -5.28
N VAL A 100 -9.27 3.35 -5.52
CA VAL A 100 -8.94 4.75 -5.84
C VAL A 100 -9.86 5.42 -6.89
N ALA A 101 -10.35 4.72 -7.92
CA ALA A 101 -11.24 5.34 -8.90
C ALA A 101 -12.66 5.61 -8.36
N GLU A 102 -13.02 5.07 -7.21
CA GLU A 102 -14.28 5.32 -6.49
C GLU A 102 -14.28 6.64 -5.72
N LEU A 103 -13.08 7.05 -5.29
CA LEU A 103 -12.88 8.19 -4.40
C LEU A 103 -12.87 9.52 -5.14
N ASN A 104 -12.72 9.51 -6.47
CA ASN A 104 -12.89 10.72 -7.27
C ASN A 104 -14.36 10.85 -7.70
N PRO A 105 -15.11 11.86 -7.22
CA PRO A 105 -16.53 12.02 -7.55
C PRO A 105 -16.81 12.18 -9.05
N THR A 106 -15.79 12.55 -9.84
CA THR A 106 -15.88 12.74 -11.30
C THR A 106 -15.40 11.52 -12.10
N SER A 107 -14.98 10.44 -11.43
CA SER A 107 -14.53 9.22 -12.10
C SER A 107 -15.67 8.55 -12.85
N LYS A 108 -15.46 8.28 -14.14
CA LYS A 108 -16.36 7.47 -14.97
C LYS A 108 -16.42 6.00 -14.55
N HIS A 109 -15.53 5.58 -13.66
CA HIS A 109 -15.43 4.20 -13.17
C HIS A 109 -16.05 4.02 -11.79
N ARG A 110 -16.62 5.09 -11.20
CA ARG A 110 -17.25 5.05 -9.88
C ARG A 110 -18.47 4.11 -9.86
N ILE A 111 -18.48 3.26 -8.86
CA ILE A 111 -19.46 2.28 -8.43
C ILE A 111 -20.24 2.84 -7.24
N ASP A 112 -21.55 2.59 -7.20
CA ASP A 112 -22.37 2.96 -6.05
C ASP A 112 -22.25 1.87 -4.97
N ASN A 113 -21.37 2.10 -3.99
CA ASN A 113 -21.26 1.26 -2.79
C ASN A 113 -21.92 1.99 -1.61
N PRO A 114 -22.95 1.40 -0.98
CA PRO A 114 -23.72 2.07 0.08
C PRO A 114 -22.89 2.39 1.33
N TYR A 115 -21.79 1.67 1.57
CA TYR A 115 -20.90 1.89 2.72
C TYR A 115 -19.79 2.91 2.45
N ILE A 116 -19.77 3.57 1.28
CA ILE A 116 -18.81 4.62 0.94
C ILE A 116 -19.52 5.96 0.97
N HIS A 117 -19.23 6.76 2.00
CA HIS A 117 -19.76 8.10 2.07
C HIS A 117 -19.36 8.94 0.84
N LYS A 118 -20.28 9.72 0.27
CA LYS A 118 -20.03 10.47 -0.98
C LYS A 118 -18.89 11.47 -0.90
N LYS A 119 -18.52 11.91 0.31
CA LYS A 119 -17.41 12.82 0.60
C LYS A 119 -16.18 12.11 1.18
N ALA A 120 -16.17 10.77 1.26
CA ALA A 120 -14.99 10.04 1.73
C ALA A 120 -13.79 10.45 0.89
N PHE A 121 -12.73 10.90 1.55
CA PHE A 121 -11.52 11.37 0.89
C PHE A 121 -10.40 10.39 1.22
N TYR A 122 -9.74 9.87 0.19
CA TYR A 122 -8.64 8.93 0.35
C TYR A 122 -9.05 7.62 1.07
N HIS A 123 -8.06 6.80 1.44
CA HIS A 123 -8.24 5.46 2.04
C HIS A 123 -8.84 5.45 3.46
N ARG A 124 -9.14 6.63 4.02
CA ARG A 124 -9.64 6.81 5.39
C ARG A 124 -11.05 7.41 5.33
N ASP A 125 -11.95 6.91 6.16
CA ASP A 125 -13.25 7.57 6.33
C ASP A 125 -13.14 8.69 7.36
N ASP A 126 -12.44 9.76 6.97
CA ASP A 126 -12.22 10.91 7.84
C ASP A 126 -13.51 11.66 8.18
N ASN A 127 -14.64 11.36 7.53
CA ASN A 127 -15.90 12.06 7.80
C ASN A 127 -16.61 11.58 9.07
N LEU A 128 -16.13 10.51 9.73
CA LEU A 128 -16.65 10.01 11.01
C LEU A 128 -18.18 9.85 11.01
N ALA A 129 -18.75 9.38 9.89
CA ALA A 129 -20.20 9.28 9.68
C ALA A 129 -20.53 8.22 8.63
N GLY A 130 -21.79 7.74 8.63
CA GLY A 130 -22.34 6.79 7.65
C GLY A 130 -22.67 5.43 8.25
N ASP A 131 -23.40 4.61 7.48
CA ASP A 131 -24.00 3.33 7.90
C ASP A 131 -23.02 2.39 8.59
N LEU A 132 -21.76 2.34 8.12
CA LEU A 132 -20.71 1.49 8.68
C LEU A 132 -20.38 1.87 10.14
N LEU A 133 -20.24 3.17 10.41
CA LEU A 133 -19.94 3.65 11.75
C LEU A 133 -21.15 3.49 12.67
N GLU A 134 -22.36 3.72 12.17
CA GLU A 134 -23.59 3.54 12.93
C GLU A 134 -23.78 2.10 13.39
N GLN A 135 -23.50 1.13 12.51
CA GLN A 135 -23.50 -0.30 12.86
C GLN A 135 -22.45 -0.61 13.93
N LEU A 136 -21.21 -0.13 13.78
CA LEU A 136 -20.19 -0.34 14.80
C LEU A 136 -20.61 0.26 16.16
N VAL A 137 -21.18 1.45 16.18
CA VAL A 137 -21.67 2.09 17.43
C VAL A 137 -22.77 1.26 18.12
N GLN A 138 -23.57 0.51 17.36
CA GLN A 138 -24.59 -0.38 17.92
C GLN A 138 -23.96 -1.58 18.64
N GLU A 139 -22.86 -2.13 18.13
CA GLU A 139 -22.15 -3.27 18.77
C GLU A 139 -21.66 -2.95 20.19
N PHE A 140 -21.31 -1.69 20.45
CA PHE A 140 -20.83 -1.23 21.77
C PHE A 140 -21.94 -0.85 22.76
N ASN A 141 -23.22 -1.10 22.41
CA ASN A 141 -24.39 -0.79 23.23
C ASN A 141 -24.44 0.67 23.74
N ILE A 142 -23.92 1.61 22.94
CA ILE A 142 -23.87 3.03 23.30
C ILE A 142 -25.30 3.59 23.34
N SER A 143 -25.67 4.23 24.47
CA SER A 143 -27.02 4.76 24.69
C SER A 143 -27.34 5.94 23.78
N SER A 144 -28.62 6.17 23.47
CA SER A 144 -29.04 7.32 22.65
C SER A 144 -28.61 8.65 23.25
N GLU A 145 -28.66 8.80 24.58
CA GLU A 145 -28.18 10.01 25.25
C GLU A 145 -26.68 10.28 25.01
N GLU A 146 -25.86 9.23 24.99
CA GLU A 146 -24.44 9.37 24.68
C GLU A 146 -24.21 9.72 23.22
N LYS A 147 -25.02 9.16 22.30
CA LYS A 147 -25.00 9.53 20.88
C LYS A 147 -25.34 10.99 20.65
N ASP A 148 -26.21 11.56 21.48
CA ASP A 148 -26.54 12.98 21.40
C ASP A 148 -25.43 13.87 21.96
N LYS A 149 -24.71 13.41 23.00
CA LYS A 149 -23.66 14.19 23.69
C LYS A 149 -22.28 14.13 23.01
N PHE A 150 -21.92 13.01 22.37
CA PHE A 150 -20.57 12.74 21.91
C PHE A 150 -20.47 12.46 20.40
N THR A 151 -19.32 12.78 19.83
CA THR A 151 -18.85 12.26 18.54
C THR A 151 -17.93 11.09 18.82
N PHE A 152 -18.14 9.96 18.12
CA PHE A 152 -17.32 8.75 18.30
C PHE A 152 -16.34 8.59 17.16
N ILE A 153 -15.07 8.46 17.50
CA ILE A 153 -13.98 8.25 16.55
C ILE A 153 -13.54 6.79 16.67
N PRO A 154 -13.75 5.96 15.64
CA PRO A 154 -13.30 4.58 15.67
C PRO A 154 -11.77 4.55 15.62
N VAL A 155 -11.16 3.83 16.57
CA VAL A 155 -9.71 3.73 16.71
C VAL A 155 -9.28 2.28 16.85
N THR A 156 -8.17 1.92 16.20
CA THR A 156 -7.57 0.59 16.34
C THR A 156 -6.88 0.47 17.70
N LEU A 157 -7.16 -0.60 18.44
CA LEU A 157 -6.58 -0.84 19.77
C LEU A 157 -5.26 -1.61 19.62
N LEU A 158 -4.12 -0.92 19.78
CA LEU A 158 -2.79 -1.51 19.62
C LEU A 158 -2.04 -1.58 20.97
N GLN A 159 -1.30 -2.66 21.17
CA GLN A 159 -0.42 -2.87 22.33
C GLN A 159 0.81 -1.98 22.28
N ASN A 160 1.45 -1.84 21.12
CA ASN A 160 2.63 -0.97 21.02
C ASN A 160 2.31 0.53 21.06
N THR A 161 1.14 0.93 20.60
CA THR A 161 0.70 2.34 20.61
C THR A 161 -0.69 2.48 21.25
N PRO A 162 -0.81 2.29 22.57
CA PRO A 162 -2.08 2.42 23.26
C PRO A 162 -2.65 3.83 23.15
N ILE A 163 -3.94 3.94 22.82
CA ILE A 163 -4.59 5.24 22.60
C ILE A 163 -4.57 6.12 23.86
N LEU A 164 -4.67 5.53 25.05
CA LEU A 164 -4.56 6.26 26.31
C LEU A 164 -3.19 6.96 26.46
N GLU A 165 -2.10 6.26 26.15
CA GLU A 165 -0.74 6.80 26.23
C GLU A 165 -0.59 8.00 25.29
N ILE A 166 -1.11 7.86 24.07
CA ILE A 166 -1.08 8.92 23.05
C ILE A 166 -1.90 10.13 23.52
N TYR A 167 -3.12 9.89 24.00
CA TYR A 167 -3.99 10.97 24.43
C TYR A 167 -3.38 11.73 25.62
N HIS A 168 -2.84 11.04 26.61
CA HIS A 168 -2.17 11.68 27.76
C HIS A 168 -0.91 12.44 27.36
N THR A 169 -0.21 11.97 26.32
CA THR A 169 1.00 12.65 25.80
C THR A 169 0.65 13.98 25.12
N PHE A 170 -0.40 14.01 24.28
CA PHE A 170 -0.75 15.20 23.49
C PHE A 170 -1.76 16.14 24.18
N PHE A 171 -2.56 15.62 25.10
CA PHE A 171 -3.63 16.35 25.79
C PHE A 171 -3.58 16.15 27.31
N PRO A 172 -2.45 16.51 27.96
CA PRO A 172 -2.30 16.32 29.40
C PRO A 172 -3.37 17.10 30.17
N GLY A 173 -4.04 16.43 31.12
CA GLY A 173 -5.08 17.03 31.94
C GLY A 173 -6.46 17.17 31.27
N ILE A 174 -6.60 16.82 29.99
CA ILE A 174 -7.91 16.76 29.32
C ILE A 174 -8.51 15.37 29.57
N PRO A 175 -9.70 15.26 30.20
CA PRO A 175 -10.37 13.98 30.34
C PRO A 175 -10.67 13.36 28.97
N VAL A 176 -10.49 12.04 28.87
CA VAL A 176 -10.87 11.26 27.68
C VAL A 176 -11.77 10.12 28.09
N LYS A 177 -12.82 9.90 27.31
CA LYS A 177 -13.63 8.70 27.41
C LYS A 177 -13.26 7.79 26.25
N ILE A 178 -12.66 6.65 26.58
CA ILE A 178 -12.38 5.57 25.62
C ILE A 178 -13.36 4.44 25.91
N ILE A 179 -14.10 4.03 24.90
CA ILE A 179 -15.02 2.90 24.95
C ILE A 179 -14.33 1.74 24.23
N GLN A 180 -14.12 0.64 24.94
CA GLN A 180 -13.46 -0.56 24.44
C GLN A 180 -14.01 -1.77 25.21
N ASP A 181 -13.94 -2.95 24.59
CA ASP A 181 -14.25 -4.23 25.24
C ASP A 181 -13.28 -5.32 24.76
N LYS A 182 -13.45 -6.55 25.25
CA LYS A 182 -12.58 -7.69 24.93
C LYS A 182 -12.95 -8.41 23.63
N GLU A 183 -14.11 -8.14 23.07
CA GLU A 183 -14.63 -8.82 21.89
C GLU A 183 -14.26 -8.09 20.59
N HIS A 184 -13.81 -6.84 20.70
CA HIS A 184 -13.46 -5.99 19.56
C HIS A 184 -11.99 -5.60 19.55
N SER A 185 -11.36 -5.62 18.37
CA SER A 185 -10.01 -5.10 18.12
C SER A 185 -9.99 -3.59 17.87
N VAL A 186 -11.17 -2.98 17.75
CA VAL A 186 -11.35 -1.52 17.66
C VAL A 186 -12.07 -1.01 18.90
N GLY A 187 -11.95 0.30 19.15
CA GLY A 187 -12.72 1.00 20.17
C GLY A 187 -13.11 2.39 19.69
N PHE A 188 -13.64 3.19 20.61
CA PHE A 188 -14.03 4.58 20.34
C PHE A 188 -13.37 5.56 21.27
N VAL A 189 -12.84 6.65 20.71
CA VAL A 189 -12.63 7.90 21.46
C VAL A 189 -13.91 8.72 21.39
N ALA A 190 -14.53 8.99 22.53
CA ALA A 190 -15.75 9.80 22.62
C ALA A 190 -15.40 11.27 22.94
N LEU A 191 -15.67 12.16 21.99
CA LEU A 191 -15.40 13.60 22.12
C LEU A 191 -16.72 14.38 22.30
N PRO A 192 -16.85 15.27 23.31
CA PRO A 192 -18.08 16.04 23.49
C PRO A 192 -18.39 16.92 22.28
N LYS A 193 -19.62 16.88 21.75
CA LYS A 193 -20.03 17.70 20.60
C LYS A 193 -19.92 19.21 20.88
N ASN A 194 -20.16 19.61 22.12
CA ASN A 194 -20.12 21.01 22.55
C ASN A 194 -18.68 21.55 22.74
N HIS A 195 -17.67 20.68 22.72
CA HIS A 195 -16.25 21.03 22.82
C HIS A 195 -15.48 20.46 21.63
N PHE A 196 -16.04 20.59 20.43
CA PHE A 196 -15.45 20.04 19.22
C PHE A 196 -14.11 20.73 18.89
N ASN A 197 -13.02 20.17 19.42
CA ASN A 197 -11.67 20.65 19.15
C ASN A 197 -11.05 19.81 18.02
N ASN A 198 -10.94 20.41 16.84
CA ASN A 198 -10.33 19.78 15.66
C ASN A 198 -8.90 19.24 15.93
N SER A 199 -8.21 19.72 16.97
CA SER A 199 -6.86 19.24 17.32
C SER A 199 -6.81 17.78 17.77
N GLN A 200 -7.78 17.28 18.54
CA GLN A 200 -7.83 15.89 19.00
C GLN A 200 -7.98 14.91 17.84
N ILE A 201 -8.88 15.21 16.91
CA ILE A 201 -9.08 14.44 15.69
C ILE A 201 -7.82 14.48 14.83
N ARG A 202 -7.20 15.65 14.67
CA ARG A 202 -5.95 15.80 13.91
C ARG A 202 -4.81 14.97 14.50
N VAL A 203 -4.66 14.92 15.82
CA VAL A 203 -3.64 14.08 16.46
C VAL A 203 -3.91 12.60 16.25
N LEU A 204 -5.16 12.13 16.40
CA LEU A 204 -5.49 10.73 16.13
C LEU A 204 -5.28 10.34 14.66
N ARG A 205 -5.60 11.25 13.72
CA ARG A 205 -5.30 11.09 12.30
C ARG A 205 -3.80 11.05 12.02
N ALA A 206 -3.05 11.98 12.61
CA ALA A 206 -1.60 12.05 12.49
C ALA A 206 -0.94 10.81 13.10
N ALA A 207 -1.46 10.29 14.20
CA ALA A 207 -1.02 9.05 14.82
C ALA A 207 -1.30 7.81 13.97
N GLY A 208 -2.20 7.92 12.99
CA GLY A 208 -2.55 6.83 12.09
C GLY A 208 -3.29 5.70 12.80
N LEU A 209 -4.12 6.04 13.78
CA LEU A 209 -4.88 5.11 14.61
C LEU A 209 -6.37 5.05 14.31
N ILE A 210 -6.88 5.88 13.41
CA ILE A 210 -8.27 5.78 12.98
C ILE A 210 -8.45 4.45 12.26
N ALA A 211 -9.39 3.64 12.75
CA ALA A 211 -9.63 2.30 12.24
C ALA A 211 -9.96 2.34 10.75
N SER A 212 -9.39 1.39 10.00
CA SER A 212 -9.70 1.25 8.58
C SER A 212 -11.11 0.70 8.39
N PRO A 213 -11.66 0.81 7.17
CA PRO A 213 -12.96 0.21 6.86
C PRO A 213 -12.97 -1.30 7.06
N TRP A 214 -11.83 -1.98 6.84
CA TRP A 214 -11.69 -3.41 7.04
C TRP A 214 -11.67 -3.75 8.54
N GLU A 215 -10.91 -3.01 9.35
CA GLU A 215 -10.93 -3.18 10.80
C GLU A 215 -12.33 -2.91 11.38
N ILE A 216 -13.05 -1.90 10.89
CA ILE A 216 -14.44 -1.67 11.32
C ILE A 216 -15.34 -2.85 10.90
N ALA A 217 -15.21 -3.33 9.65
CA ALA A 217 -16.07 -4.37 9.10
C ALA A 217 -15.95 -5.73 9.81
N ILE A 218 -14.75 -6.10 10.27
CA ILE A 218 -14.55 -7.35 11.02
C ILE A 218 -15.11 -7.29 12.44
N ASN A 219 -15.28 -6.07 12.98
CA ASN A 219 -15.81 -5.82 14.32
C ASN A 219 -17.34 -5.61 14.36
N ILE A 220 -18.02 -5.62 13.21
CA ILE A 220 -19.48 -5.62 13.16
C ILE A 220 -19.96 -7.07 13.10
N LYS A 221 -20.77 -7.50 14.06
CA LYS A 221 -21.30 -8.87 14.17
C LYS A 221 -22.66 -8.98 13.47
N HIS A 222 -23.50 -7.96 13.60
CA HIS A 222 -24.83 -7.93 13.00
C HIS A 222 -24.80 -7.31 11.60
N LYS A 223 -24.56 -8.14 10.58
CA LYS A 223 -24.51 -7.70 9.18
C LYS A 223 -25.87 -7.89 8.52
N HIS A 224 -26.39 -6.85 7.87
CA HIS A 224 -27.63 -6.94 7.09
C HIS A 224 -27.43 -7.81 5.84
N ASN A 225 -28.43 -8.66 5.53
CA ASN A 225 -28.45 -9.43 4.30
C ASN A 225 -28.57 -8.49 3.10
N VAL A 226 -27.68 -8.68 2.12
CA VAL A 226 -27.72 -7.89 0.89
C VAL A 226 -28.42 -8.66 -0.22
N VAL A 227 -29.52 -8.07 -0.65
CA VAL A 227 -30.30 -8.49 -1.81
C VAL A 227 -29.45 -8.19 -3.04
N VAL A 228 -29.10 -9.23 -3.78
CA VAL A 228 -28.41 -9.13 -5.07
C VAL A 228 -29.38 -9.64 -6.12
N ASP A 229 -29.76 -8.76 -7.04
CA ASP A 229 -30.87 -8.99 -7.99
C ASP A 229 -30.65 -10.15 -8.97
N SER A 230 -29.40 -10.59 -9.16
CA SER A 230 -29.06 -11.68 -10.08
C SER A 230 -27.82 -12.45 -9.63
N GLU A 231 -27.94 -13.76 -9.49
CA GLU A 231 -26.79 -14.64 -9.26
C GLU A 231 -26.00 -14.90 -10.55
N ILE A 232 -24.67 -14.84 -10.45
CA ILE A 232 -23.78 -15.23 -11.55
C ILE A 232 -23.15 -16.57 -11.18
N LYS A 233 -23.50 -17.61 -11.93
CA LYS A 233 -22.89 -18.94 -11.77
C LYS A 233 -21.51 -18.95 -12.43
N LEU A 234 -20.49 -19.23 -11.63
CA LEU A 234 -19.13 -19.47 -12.13
C LEU A 234 -19.07 -20.77 -12.94
N ASP A 235 -18.19 -20.79 -13.94
CA ASP A 235 -17.94 -21.99 -14.73
C ASP A 235 -17.38 -23.10 -13.82
N ALA A 236 -18.06 -24.24 -13.78
CA ALA A 236 -17.68 -25.37 -12.94
C ALA A 236 -16.29 -25.93 -13.26
N SER A 237 -15.76 -25.66 -14.46
CA SER A 237 -14.42 -26.07 -14.91
C SER A 237 -13.28 -25.16 -14.41
N LEU A 238 -13.60 -24.05 -13.74
CA LEU A 238 -12.58 -23.21 -13.12
C LEU A 238 -11.87 -23.98 -11.98
N PRO A 239 -10.55 -23.79 -11.80
CA PRO A 239 -9.79 -24.40 -10.71
C PRO A 239 -10.43 -24.20 -9.34
N ARG A 240 -10.42 -25.25 -8.53
CA ARG A 240 -10.93 -25.26 -7.15
C ARG A 240 -9.88 -25.64 -6.12
N THR A 241 -8.71 -26.09 -6.57
CA THR A 241 -7.56 -26.39 -5.70
C THR A 241 -6.34 -25.58 -6.13
N PHE A 242 -5.39 -25.39 -5.20
CA PHE A 242 -4.12 -24.73 -5.49
C PHE A 242 -3.41 -25.41 -6.68
N LYS A 243 -3.33 -26.74 -6.66
CA LYS A 243 -2.70 -27.53 -7.72
C LYS A 243 -3.37 -27.30 -9.08
N GLU A 244 -4.70 -27.39 -9.14
CA GLU A 244 -5.44 -27.10 -10.37
C GLU A 244 -5.19 -25.68 -10.87
N LEU A 245 -5.11 -24.70 -9.98
CA LEU A 245 -4.89 -23.30 -10.34
C LEU A 245 -3.51 -23.13 -10.99
N ILE A 246 -2.46 -23.64 -10.36
CA ILE A 246 -1.08 -23.54 -10.87
C ILE A 246 -0.90 -24.31 -12.19
N ASP A 247 -1.52 -25.49 -12.31
CA ASP A 247 -1.42 -26.31 -13.52
C ASP A 247 -2.27 -25.77 -14.69
N SER A 248 -3.18 -24.83 -14.41
CA SER A 248 -4.15 -24.31 -15.38
C SER A 248 -3.54 -23.45 -16.50
N THR A 249 -4.29 -23.36 -17.60
CA THR A 249 -4.00 -22.40 -18.69
C THR A 249 -4.08 -20.93 -18.25
N ILE A 250 -4.86 -20.65 -17.20
CA ILE A 250 -5.01 -19.31 -16.62
C ILE A 250 -3.67 -18.87 -16.03
N TYR A 251 -3.05 -19.71 -15.21
CA TYR A 251 -1.75 -19.42 -14.61
C TYR A 251 -0.62 -19.33 -15.64
N ARG A 252 -0.63 -20.19 -16.66
CA ARG A 252 0.35 -20.12 -17.77
C ARG A 252 0.25 -18.81 -18.54
N LYS A 253 -0.97 -18.32 -18.80
CA LYS A 253 -1.16 -17.01 -19.47
C LYS A 253 -0.68 -15.85 -18.59
N LEU A 254 -1.02 -15.85 -17.30
CA LEU A 254 -0.49 -14.86 -16.35
C LEU A 254 1.04 -14.84 -16.35
N SER A 255 1.65 -16.03 -16.34
CA SER A 255 3.11 -16.19 -16.38
C SER A 255 3.73 -15.63 -17.68
N SER A 256 3.02 -15.70 -18.80
CA SER A 256 3.45 -15.09 -20.06
C SER A 256 3.44 -13.56 -19.98
N ILE A 257 2.42 -12.97 -19.37
CA ILE A 257 2.33 -11.51 -19.17
C ILE A 257 3.44 -11.05 -18.23
N ALA A 258 3.66 -11.75 -17.12
CA ALA A 258 4.71 -11.45 -16.13
C ALA A 258 6.12 -11.45 -16.72
N LYS A 259 6.39 -12.29 -17.74
CA LYS A 259 7.69 -12.40 -18.42
C LYS A 259 7.88 -11.38 -19.55
N ASN A 260 6.84 -10.69 -19.98
CA ASN A 260 6.88 -9.81 -21.14
C ASN A 260 6.78 -8.33 -20.73
N ASN A 261 7.89 -7.62 -20.83
CA ASN A 261 8.02 -6.20 -20.51
C ASN A 261 7.24 -5.26 -21.44
N HIS A 262 6.62 -5.76 -22.52
CA HIS A 262 5.76 -4.95 -23.39
C HIS A 262 4.37 -4.73 -22.78
N HIS A 263 3.98 -5.51 -21.76
CA HIS A 263 2.72 -5.29 -21.07
C HIS A 263 2.88 -4.22 -19.99
N PRO A 264 2.03 -3.16 -19.98
CA PRO A 264 2.04 -2.19 -18.89
C PRO A 264 1.66 -2.83 -17.54
N THR A 265 1.00 -3.98 -17.57
CA THR A 265 0.56 -4.75 -16.39
C THR A 265 1.61 -5.75 -15.88
N GLN A 266 2.79 -5.83 -16.51
CA GLN A 266 3.79 -6.87 -16.23
C GLN A 266 4.13 -6.99 -14.73
N LYS A 267 4.42 -5.87 -14.05
CA LYS A 267 4.80 -5.90 -12.62
C LYS A 267 3.65 -6.37 -11.72
N LEU A 268 2.41 -5.98 -12.02
CA LEU A 268 1.23 -6.51 -11.33
C LEU A 268 1.04 -8.00 -11.58
N ALA A 269 1.30 -8.47 -12.80
CA ALA A 269 1.26 -9.89 -13.15
C ALA A 269 2.34 -10.70 -12.41
N ILE A 270 3.55 -10.14 -12.22
CA ILE A 270 4.59 -10.75 -11.38
C ILE A 270 4.12 -10.87 -9.93
N CYS A 271 3.60 -9.80 -9.34
CA CYS A 271 3.06 -9.84 -7.97
C CYS A 271 1.96 -10.90 -7.84
N LEU A 272 0.98 -10.88 -8.74
CA LEU A 272 -0.11 -11.86 -8.75
C LEU A 272 0.41 -13.29 -8.90
N GLN A 273 1.42 -13.52 -9.76
CA GLN A 273 2.04 -14.84 -9.89
C GLN A 273 2.67 -15.33 -8.59
N LYS A 274 3.36 -14.44 -7.85
CA LYS A 274 3.96 -14.75 -6.54
C LYS A 274 2.87 -15.03 -5.49
N ILE A 275 1.84 -14.20 -5.44
CA ILE A 275 0.67 -14.38 -4.55
C ILE A 275 -0.01 -15.73 -4.81
N LEU A 276 -0.29 -16.07 -6.07
CA LEU A 276 -0.94 -17.34 -6.41
C LEU A 276 -0.09 -18.56 -6.03
N LYS A 277 1.24 -18.42 -5.94
CA LYS A 277 2.16 -19.49 -5.50
C LYS A 277 2.25 -19.65 -3.98
N ASP A 278 1.89 -18.62 -3.22
CA ASP A 278 1.92 -18.60 -1.75
C ASP A 278 0.51 -18.30 -1.19
N LEU A 279 -0.53 -18.90 -1.79
CA LEU A 279 -1.90 -18.80 -1.28
C LEU A 279 -1.99 -19.39 0.14
N PRO A 280 -2.82 -18.83 1.04
CA PRO A 280 -3.03 -19.42 2.35
C PRO A 280 -3.54 -20.87 2.26
N ASN A 281 -3.00 -21.76 3.10
CA ASN A 281 -3.24 -23.22 3.02
C ASN A 281 -4.71 -23.62 3.18
N HIS A 282 -5.49 -22.83 3.91
CA HIS A 282 -6.89 -23.08 4.27
C HIS A 282 -7.88 -22.30 3.39
N ILE A 283 -7.42 -21.70 2.28
CA ILE A 283 -8.31 -20.99 1.37
C ILE A 283 -9.38 -21.92 0.78
N LYS A 284 -10.64 -21.50 0.88
CA LYS A 284 -11.79 -22.32 0.47
C LYS A 284 -11.78 -22.59 -1.06
N PRO A 285 -12.21 -23.78 -1.52
CA PRO A 285 -12.26 -24.09 -2.96
C PRO A 285 -13.07 -23.08 -3.81
N LYS A 286 -14.17 -22.55 -3.26
CA LYS A 286 -14.98 -21.51 -3.92
C LYS A 286 -14.24 -20.19 -4.07
N ALA A 287 -13.40 -19.83 -3.09
CA ALA A 287 -12.54 -18.65 -3.18
C ALA A 287 -11.47 -18.84 -4.27
N ILE A 288 -10.85 -20.03 -4.36
CA ILE A 288 -9.92 -20.35 -5.45
C ILE A 288 -10.61 -20.21 -6.82
N GLN A 289 -11.87 -20.65 -6.94
CA GLN A 289 -12.63 -20.52 -8.18
C GLN A 289 -12.91 -19.04 -8.55
N ARG A 290 -13.23 -18.19 -7.57
CA ARG A 290 -13.40 -16.74 -7.75
C ARG A 290 -12.08 -16.07 -8.15
N ILE A 291 -10.97 -16.40 -7.47
CA ILE A 291 -9.62 -15.95 -7.84
C ILE A 291 -9.31 -16.36 -9.28
N ALA A 292 -9.53 -17.62 -9.65
CA ALA A 292 -9.28 -18.09 -11.01
C ALA A 292 -10.10 -17.32 -12.04
N CYS A 293 -11.37 -16.98 -11.73
CA CYS A 293 -12.20 -16.13 -12.58
C CYS A 293 -11.59 -14.73 -12.76
N MET A 294 -11.16 -14.07 -11.66
CA MET A 294 -10.55 -12.73 -11.72
C MET A 294 -9.26 -12.73 -12.52
N VAL A 295 -8.39 -13.72 -12.31
CA VAL A 295 -7.13 -13.85 -13.05
C VAL A 295 -7.39 -14.14 -14.53
N ASP A 296 -8.37 -14.99 -14.85
CA ASP A 296 -8.73 -15.29 -16.24
C ASP A 296 -9.31 -14.06 -16.96
N MET A 297 -10.10 -13.23 -16.25
CA MET A 297 -10.58 -11.95 -16.76
C MET A 297 -9.43 -10.97 -17.01
N ALA A 298 -8.52 -10.82 -16.04
CA ALA A 298 -7.34 -9.97 -16.15
C ALA A 298 -6.50 -10.35 -17.37
N ASN A 299 -6.20 -11.65 -17.49
CA ASN A 299 -5.43 -12.19 -18.60
C ASN A 299 -6.16 -12.04 -19.94
N THR A 300 -7.48 -12.28 -20.00
CA THR A 300 -8.21 -12.33 -21.28
C THR A 300 -8.53 -10.94 -21.81
N PHE A 301 -8.87 -9.98 -20.94
CA PHE A 301 -9.42 -8.69 -21.36
C PHE A 301 -8.61 -7.47 -20.93
N TYR A 302 -7.76 -7.59 -19.91
CA TYR A 302 -7.13 -6.45 -19.24
C TYR A 302 -5.60 -6.49 -19.25
N GLU A 303 -4.98 -7.38 -20.03
CA GLU A 303 -3.52 -7.50 -20.10
C GLU A 303 -2.78 -6.21 -20.51
N TYR A 304 -3.49 -5.25 -21.12
CA TYR A 304 -3.00 -3.90 -21.44
C TYR A 304 -3.73 -2.77 -20.70
N ASP A 305 -4.76 -3.07 -19.90
CA ASP A 305 -5.58 -2.09 -19.18
C ASP A 305 -5.21 -2.11 -17.69
N TYR A 306 -4.27 -1.25 -17.30
CA TYR A 306 -3.70 -1.25 -15.95
C TYR A 306 -4.76 -1.09 -14.84
N PRO A 307 -5.68 -0.10 -14.88
CA PRO A 307 -6.70 0.04 -13.85
C PRO A 307 -7.60 -1.20 -13.69
N LYS A 308 -8.02 -1.81 -14.80
CA LYS A 308 -8.88 -3.01 -14.74
C LYS A 308 -8.12 -4.26 -14.32
N PHE A 309 -6.84 -4.37 -14.68
CA PHE A 309 -5.98 -5.44 -14.18
C PHE A 309 -5.75 -5.31 -12.67
N ALA A 310 -5.47 -4.08 -12.19
CA ALA A 310 -5.32 -3.77 -10.78
C ALA A 310 -6.57 -4.14 -9.97
N PHE A 311 -7.77 -3.88 -10.50
CA PHE A 311 -9.02 -4.32 -9.87
C PHE A 311 -9.09 -5.84 -9.68
N SER A 312 -8.67 -6.63 -10.67
CA SER A 312 -8.61 -8.09 -10.54
C SER A 312 -7.59 -8.55 -9.49
N VAL A 313 -6.48 -7.83 -9.33
CA VAL A 313 -5.51 -8.08 -8.25
C VAL A 313 -6.12 -7.75 -6.89
N TYR A 314 -6.76 -6.60 -6.75
CA TYR A 314 -7.50 -6.22 -5.55
C TYR A 314 -8.54 -7.27 -5.15
N ALA A 315 -9.37 -7.72 -6.09
CA ALA A 315 -10.38 -8.76 -5.82
C ALA A 315 -9.73 -10.08 -5.37
N THR A 316 -8.55 -10.42 -5.90
CA THR A 316 -7.77 -11.59 -5.44
C THR A 316 -7.25 -11.40 -4.02
N ILE A 317 -6.71 -10.22 -3.69
CA ILE A 317 -6.26 -9.92 -2.33
C ILE A 317 -7.43 -9.92 -1.34
N HIS A 318 -8.60 -9.46 -1.73
CA HIS A 318 -9.78 -9.50 -0.87
C HIS A 318 -10.20 -10.95 -0.55
N GLU A 319 -10.13 -11.89 -1.48
CA GLU A 319 -10.34 -13.32 -1.17
C GLU A 319 -9.28 -13.86 -0.20
N ILE A 320 -8.04 -13.41 -0.35
CA ILE A 320 -6.94 -13.76 0.55
C ILE A 320 -7.15 -13.15 1.93
N SER A 321 -7.61 -11.91 2.05
CA SER A 321 -7.86 -11.27 3.35
C SER A 321 -8.96 -11.98 4.12
N LEU A 322 -10.02 -12.44 3.45
CA LEU A 322 -11.06 -13.27 4.06
C LEU A 322 -10.48 -14.59 4.58
N SER A 323 -9.57 -15.20 3.83
CA SER A 323 -8.87 -16.40 4.29
C SER A 323 -7.95 -16.07 5.48
N LEU A 324 -7.12 -15.03 5.42
CA LEU A 324 -6.25 -14.62 6.53
C LEU A 324 -7.04 -14.29 7.82
N LEU A 325 -8.25 -13.77 7.71
CA LEU A 325 -9.13 -13.52 8.86
C LEU A 325 -9.56 -14.83 9.55
N GLU A 326 -9.86 -15.87 8.78
CA GLU A 326 -10.24 -17.19 9.30
C GLU A 326 -9.06 -17.93 10.00
N GLN A 327 -7.82 -17.44 9.87
CA GLN A 327 -6.68 -17.97 10.63
C GLN A 327 -6.75 -17.53 12.08
N THR A 328 -7.08 -18.47 12.96
CA THR A 328 -7.13 -18.25 14.42
C THR A 328 -6.17 -19.15 15.19
N LYS A 329 -5.54 -20.12 14.52
CA LYS A 329 -4.55 -21.01 15.14
C LYS A 329 -3.26 -20.26 15.41
N THR A 330 -2.72 -20.43 16.61
CA THR A 330 -1.48 -19.79 17.04
C THR A 330 -0.32 -20.09 16.08
N GLU A 331 -0.19 -21.33 15.61
CA GLU A 331 0.92 -21.74 14.74
C GLU A 331 0.89 -21.01 13.38
N ASP A 332 -0.30 -20.82 12.81
CA ASP A 332 -0.47 -20.12 11.52
C ASP A 332 -0.13 -18.62 11.67
N LEU A 333 -0.57 -18.01 12.78
CA LEU A 333 -0.29 -16.60 13.09
C LEU A 333 1.20 -16.37 13.38
N GLU A 334 1.83 -17.28 14.13
CA GLU A 334 3.26 -17.27 14.38
C GLU A 334 4.08 -17.39 13.11
N HIS A 335 3.72 -18.33 12.25
CA HIS A 335 4.38 -18.52 10.96
C HIS A 335 4.29 -17.27 10.08
N GLY A 336 3.10 -16.65 10.01
CA GLY A 336 2.89 -15.41 9.26
C GLY A 336 3.74 -14.25 9.80
N PHE A 337 3.81 -14.09 11.13
CA PHE A 337 4.64 -13.07 11.76
C PHE A 337 6.15 -13.31 11.53
N ASN A 338 6.58 -14.57 11.59
CA ASN A 338 7.98 -14.94 11.32
C ASN A 338 8.37 -14.70 9.86
N LYS A 339 7.46 -14.97 8.90
CA LYS A 339 7.66 -14.59 7.48
C LYS A 339 7.89 -13.08 7.34
N PHE A 340 7.08 -12.27 8.01
CA PHE A 340 7.23 -10.82 8.03
C PHE A 340 8.59 -10.38 8.62
N LEU A 341 9.01 -10.97 9.73
CA LEU A 341 10.30 -10.65 10.35
C LEU A 341 11.47 -10.95 9.42
N ASN A 342 11.47 -12.14 8.82
CA ASN A 342 12.54 -12.56 7.92
C ASN A 342 12.61 -11.68 6.66
N GLU A 343 11.46 -11.34 6.07
CA GLU A 343 11.45 -10.41 4.93
C GLU A 343 11.88 -9.00 5.32
N SER A 344 11.45 -8.50 6.48
CA SER A 344 11.86 -7.18 6.96
C SER A 344 13.37 -7.12 7.21
N GLN A 345 13.96 -8.19 7.75
CA GLN A 345 15.41 -8.30 7.93
C GLN A 345 16.13 -8.30 6.58
N HIS A 346 15.67 -9.14 5.64
CA HIS A 346 16.22 -9.20 4.29
C HIS A 346 16.17 -7.83 3.59
N THR A 347 15.05 -7.13 3.69
CA THR A 347 14.86 -5.81 3.10
C THR A 347 15.78 -4.77 3.75
N LEU A 348 15.90 -4.76 5.07
CA LEU A 348 16.83 -3.88 5.79
C LEU A 348 18.29 -4.14 5.36
N ASP A 349 18.72 -5.40 5.35
CA ASP A 349 20.07 -5.81 4.97
C ASP A 349 20.39 -5.36 3.54
N LYS A 350 19.46 -5.57 2.61
CA LYS A 350 19.57 -5.10 1.23
C LYS A 350 19.61 -3.57 1.16
N ALA A 351 18.70 -2.88 1.84
CA ALA A 351 18.57 -1.42 1.78
C ALA A 351 19.76 -0.69 2.41
N LEU A 352 20.41 -1.27 3.42
CA LEU A 352 21.58 -0.68 4.06
C LEU A 352 22.91 -1.26 3.54
N ALA A 353 22.84 -2.29 2.68
CA ALA A 353 23.98 -3.12 2.28
C ALA A 353 24.76 -3.65 3.50
N LEU A 354 24.02 -4.18 4.46
CA LEU A 354 24.49 -4.76 5.72
C LEU A 354 24.16 -6.25 5.80
N ASP A 355 24.79 -6.91 6.75
CA ASP A 355 24.43 -8.26 7.20
C ASP A 355 24.10 -8.18 8.68
N SER A 356 22.83 -7.87 8.99
CA SER A 356 22.39 -7.63 10.37
C SER A 356 22.46 -8.88 11.24
N ALA A 357 22.43 -10.08 10.66
CA ALA A 357 22.52 -11.34 11.39
C ALA A 357 23.89 -11.55 12.04
N ASN A 358 24.95 -10.94 11.49
CA ASN A 358 26.33 -11.07 11.96
C ASN A 358 26.80 -9.89 12.83
N LEU A 359 25.90 -9.01 13.27
CA LEU A 359 26.25 -7.87 14.11
C LEU A 359 26.33 -8.26 15.59
N GLU A 360 27.56 -8.34 16.12
CA GLU A 360 27.77 -8.70 17.54
C GLU A 360 27.18 -7.67 18.51
N ASN A 361 27.27 -6.37 18.18
CA ASN A 361 26.89 -5.26 19.06
C ASN A 361 25.52 -4.65 18.76
N ALA A 362 24.75 -5.24 17.85
CA ALA A 362 23.43 -4.73 17.49
C ALA A 362 22.37 -5.83 17.46
N THR A 363 21.12 -5.41 17.57
CA THR A 363 19.93 -6.27 17.53
C THR A 363 18.99 -5.76 16.45
N PHE A 364 18.53 -6.68 15.60
CA PHE A 364 17.46 -6.41 14.64
C PHE A 364 16.09 -6.49 15.31
N MET A 365 15.17 -5.63 14.91
CA MET A 365 13.75 -5.77 15.20
C MET A 365 12.89 -5.20 14.07
N ALA A 366 11.64 -5.65 13.98
CA ALA A 366 10.67 -5.08 13.05
C ALA A 366 9.24 -5.15 13.58
N CYS A 367 8.47 -4.10 13.31
CA CYS A 367 7.09 -3.96 13.72
C CYS A 367 6.22 -3.65 12.50
N PRO A 368 5.16 -4.44 12.19
CA PRO A 368 4.12 -3.99 11.30
C PRO A 368 3.35 -2.85 11.98
N SER A 369 2.82 -1.91 11.20
CA SER A 369 2.10 -0.76 11.73
C SER A 369 0.85 -0.46 10.91
N MET A 370 -0.13 0.21 11.52
CA MET A 370 -1.37 0.55 10.81
C MET A 370 -1.10 1.59 9.71
N SER A 371 -0.04 2.39 9.80
CA SER A 371 0.30 3.35 8.74
C SER A 371 1.75 3.79 8.84
N GLY A 372 2.22 4.58 7.87
CA GLY A 372 3.58 5.15 7.95
C GLY A 372 3.77 6.12 9.12
N THR A 373 2.73 6.84 9.54
CA THR A 373 2.83 7.72 10.71
C THR A 373 2.75 6.93 12.01
N ASN A 374 1.99 5.84 12.07
CA ASN A 374 2.05 4.90 13.18
C ASN A 374 3.43 4.20 13.26
N ALA A 375 4.05 3.87 12.11
CA ALA A 375 5.43 3.37 12.06
C ALA A 375 6.42 4.38 12.63
N TYR A 376 6.26 5.66 12.28
CA TYR A 376 7.06 6.75 12.85
C TYR A 376 6.86 6.86 14.37
N MET A 377 5.64 6.72 14.89
CA MET A 377 5.39 6.70 16.33
C MET A 377 6.09 5.53 17.02
N LEU A 378 6.07 4.33 16.43
CA LEU A 378 6.81 3.17 16.94
C LEU A 378 8.31 3.45 16.98
N ALA A 379 8.86 4.04 15.90
CA ALA A 379 10.26 4.43 15.81
C ALA A 379 10.63 5.44 16.91
N MET A 380 9.80 6.46 17.12
CA MET A 380 9.99 7.45 18.17
C MET A 380 9.85 6.85 19.58
N LYS A 381 8.87 5.97 19.80
CA LYS A 381 8.66 5.28 21.09
C LYS A 381 9.88 4.45 21.46
N LEU A 382 10.43 3.71 20.50
CA LEU A 382 11.68 2.97 20.67
C LEU A 382 12.84 3.92 20.98
N ALA A 383 13.07 4.90 20.10
CA ALA A 383 14.22 5.80 20.20
C ALA A 383 14.24 6.61 21.51
N LEU A 384 13.09 7.09 21.98
CA LEU A 384 12.99 7.87 23.21
C LEU A 384 13.33 7.08 24.48
N GLN A 385 13.36 5.75 24.40
CA GLN A 385 13.74 4.87 25.51
C GLN A 385 15.22 4.45 25.45
N MET A 386 16.01 5.03 24.54
CA MET A 386 17.46 4.79 24.50
C MET A 386 18.14 5.29 25.78
N LYS A 387 19.14 4.55 26.25
CA LYS A 387 20.02 4.95 27.36
C LYS A 387 20.92 6.08 26.88
N THR A 388 20.91 7.21 27.58
CA THR A 388 21.84 8.33 27.34
C THR A 388 22.97 8.31 28.36
N ALA A 389 24.16 8.75 27.97
CA ALA A 389 25.32 8.83 28.88
C ALA A 389 25.06 9.69 30.12
N SER A 390 24.13 10.65 30.03
CA SER A 390 23.77 11.56 31.12
C SER A 390 22.62 11.05 32.01
N GLY A 391 21.93 9.97 31.62
CA GLY A 391 20.69 9.50 32.24
C GLY A 391 19.47 10.40 32.02
N LYS A 392 19.61 11.50 31.28
CA LYS A 392 18.49 12.40 30.93
C LYS A 392 17.71 11.87 29.70
N PRO A 393 16.44 12.30 29.52
CA PRO A 393 15.70 12.00 28.29
C PRO A 393 16.48 12.43 27.05
N PRO A 394 16.46 11.62 25.96
CA PRO A 394 17.23 11.91 24.76
C PRO A 394 16.72 13.16 24.05
N LEU A 395 17.65 13.96 23.52
CA LEU A 395 17.35 15.13 22.71
C LEU A 395 17.08 14.72 21.26
N VAL A 396 15.95 15.17 20.71
CA VAL A 396 15.52 14.84 19.33
C VAL A 396 15.66 16.05 18.43
N LYS A 397 16.35 15.90 17.29
CA LYS A 397 16.39 16.92 16.23
C LYS A 397 15.76 16.39 14.95
N VAL A 398 14.66 17.01 14.55
CA VAL A 398 13.97 16.74 13.27
C VAL A 398 14.50 17.68 12.20
N PHE A 399 15.05 17.13 11.10
CA PHE A 399 15.48 17.92 9.96
C PHE A 399 14.30 18.26 9.05
N LYS A 400 14.30 19.49 8.54
CA LYS A 400 13.27 20.01 7.64
C LYS A 400 13.73 20.01 6.19
N PRO A 401 12.81 19.82 5.22
CA PRO A 401 11.39 19.56 5.44
C PRO A 401 11.12 18.14 5.95
N SER A 402 10.02 17.98 6.68
CA SER A 402 9.50 16.70 7.13
C SER A 402 7.99 16.66 6.85
N TYR A 403 7.38 15.48 6.93
CA TYR A 403 5.93 15.38 6.93
C TYR A 403 5.33 16.21 8.08
N PHE A 404 4.23 16.90 7.81
CA PHE A 404 3.60 17.81 8.77
C PHE A 404 3.07 17.05 9.99
N GLU A 405 2.73 15.76 9.83
CA GLU A 405 2.30 14.89 10.91
C GLU A 405 3.38 14.71 11.98
N PHE A 406 4.67 14.79 11.61
CA PHE A 406 5.78 14.61 12.57
C PHE A 406 5.87 15.79 13.54
N ASP A 407 5.47 16.99 13.11
CA ASP A 407 5.43 18.18 13.99
C ASP A 407 4.39 18.06 15.09
N TYR A 408 3.32 17.28 14.85
CA TYR A 408 2.35 16.98 15.89
C TYR A 408 2.87 15.93 16.87
N ILE A 409 3.73 15.02 16.43
CA ILE A 409 4.16 13.85 17.21
C ILE A 409 5.42 14.15 18.03
N THR A 410 6.32 14.99 17.53
CA THR A 410 7.69 15.09 18.05
C THR A 410 8.06 16.51 18.47
N LYS A 411 8.47 16.66 19.73
CA LYS A 411 9.11 17.90 20.21
C LYS A 411 10.57 17.92 19.75
N THR A 412 10.89 18.81 18.83
CA THR A 412 12.25 18.97 18.28
C THR A 412 13.08 19.98 19.08
N THR A 413 14.40 19.77 19.15
CA THR A 413 15.38 20.73 19.67
C THR A 413 16.20 21.35 18.53
N ASN A 414 16.70 22.57 18.76
CA ASN A 414 17.69 23.21 17.89
C ASN A 414 19.13 22.79 18.25
N ASN A 415 19.32 22.00 19.31
CA ASN A 415 20.64 21.59 19.76
C ASN A 415 21.35 20.73 18.69
N SER A 416 22.56 21.15 18.33
CA SER A 416 23.42 20.40 17.40
C SER A 416 24.01 19.12 18.04
N ASP A 417 23.91 19.00 19.36
CA ASP A 417 24.28 17.83 20.14
C ASP A 417 23.08 16.92 20.45
N ALA A 418 22.19 16.67 19.49
CA ALA A 418 21.07 15.75 19.68
C ALA A 418 21.53 14.28 19.80
N ASP A 419 20.73 13.46 20.49
CA ASP A 419 20.96 12.01 20.62
C ASP A 419 20.22 11.24 19.51
N ILE A 420 19.10 11.81 19.06
CA ILE A 420 18.25 11.28 18.00
C ILE A 420 18.17 12.30 16.87
N PHE A 421 18.44 11.86 15.64
CA PHE A 421 18.20 12.64 14.44
C PHE A 421 17.06 12.00 13.62
N VAL A 422 16.15 12.82 13.12
CA VAL A 422 15.05 12.38 12.23
C VAL A 422 15.21 13.06 10.88
N LEU A 423 15.21 12.28 9.80
CA LEU A 423 15.30 12.78 8.44
C LEU A 423 14.37 12.01 7.49
N SER A 424 14.08 12.60 6.33
CA SER A 424 13.48 11.89 5.21
C SER A 424 14.53 11.64 4.14
N ALA A 425 14.75 10.37 3.81
CA ALA A 425 15.65 9.98 2.73
C ALA A 425 15.00 10.14 1.36
N GLY A 426 13.69 10.39 1.32
CA GLY A 426 12.92 10.62 0.11
C GLY A 426 12.66 12.09 -0.20
N PRO A 427 12.33 12.45 -1.45
CA PRO A 427 11.94 13.81 -1.74
C PRO A 427 10.61 14.13 -1.06
N ILE A 428 10.41 15.42 -0.75
CA ILE A 428 9.20 15.99 -0.15
C ILE A 428 8.80 17.23 -0.94
N VAL A 429 7.50 17.39 -1.20
CA VAL A 429 6.93 18.65 -1.72
C VAL A 429 6.47 19.50 -0.55
N ASN A 430 6.91 20.74 -0.50
CA ASN A 430 6.50 21.74 0.49
C ASN A 430 6.17 23.07 -0.22
N LEU A 431 5.87 24.11 0.58
CA LEU A 431 5.59 25.46 0.05
C LEU A 431 6.78 26.09 -0.69
N GLU A 432 8.01 25.69 -0.34
CA GLU A 432 9.26 26.19 -0.93
C GLU A 432 9.61 25.48 -2.25
N GLY A 433 8.95 24.36 -2.55
CA GLY A 433 9.12 23.60 -3.79
C GLY A 433 9.34 22.12 -3.55
N LEU A 434 10.11 21.51 -4.46
CA LEU A 434 10.50 20.11 -4.34
C LEU A 434 11.85 20.02 -3.63
N THR A 435 11.84 19.52 -2.41
CA THR A 435 13.07 19.25 -1.67
C THR A 435 13.50 17.81 -1.94
N PRO A 436 14.74 17.57 -2.42
CA PRO A 436 15.31 16.24 -2.52
C PRO A 436 15.37 15.54 -1.17
N GLY A 437 15.47 14.21 -1.20
CA GLY A 437 15.73 13.44 0.01
C GLY A 437 17.15 13.65 0.55
N VAL A 438 17.33 13.30 1.82
CA VAL A 438 18.63 13.33 2.49
C VAL A 438 19.42 12.05 2.19
N ASP A 439 20.62 12.22 1.66
CA ASP A 439 21.65 11.19 1.57
C ASP A 439 22.20 10.90 2.99
N ILE A 440 21.87 9.72 3.50
CA ILE A 440 22.21 9.34 4.87
C ILE A 440 23.73 9.23 5.08
N ASN A 441 24.51 8.90 4.06
CA ASN A 441 25.96 8.83 4.17
C ASN A 441 26.56 10.23 4.32
N LYS A 442 26.16 11.18 3.47
CA LYS A 442 26.60 12.58 3.59
C LYS A 442 26.22 13.15 4.96
N PHE A 443 24.99 12.89 5.39
CA PHE A 443 24.50 13.32 6.68
C PHE A 443 25.36 12.80 7.85
N ILE A 444 25.61 11.48 7.89
CA ILE A 444 26.38 10.83 8.96
C ILE A 444 27.84 11.32 8.94
N LYS A 445 28.45 11.42 7.76
CA LYS A 445 29.82 11.94 7.62
C LYS A 445 29.93 13.35 8.18
N ARG A 446 29.02 14.26 7.81
CA ARG A 446 29.09 15.64 8.29
C ARG A 446 28.74 15.77 9.77
N ASN A 447 27.67 15.11 10.22
CA ASN A 447 27.10 15.37 11.55
C ASN A 447 27.62 14.46 12.64
N ILE A 448 28.19 13.30 12.32
CA ILE A 448 28.68 12.32 13.30
C ILE A 448 30.19 12.16 13.20
N ILE A 449 30.70 11.74 12.04
CA ILE A 449 32.13 11.40 11.86
C ILE A 449 33.02 12.65 11.90
N ALA A 450 32.74 13.66 11.06
CA ALA A 450 33.52 14.88 11.00
C ALA A 450 33.48 15.69 12.31
N LYS A 451 32.38 15.57 13.06
CA LYS A 451 32.24 16.16 14.40
C LYS A 451 32.89 15.32 15.51
N GLN A 452 33.46 14.17 15.18
CA GLN A 452 34.12 13.25 16.12
C GLN A 452 33.26 12.96 17.35
N ARG A 453 31.96 12.74 17.14
CA ARG A 453 31.02 12.48 18.24
C ARG A 453 31.45 11.20 18.96
N GLN A 454 31.62 11.31 20.28
CA GLN A 454 31.97 10.17 21.13
C GLN A 454 30.73 9.46 21.70
N LYS A 455 29.59 10.15 21.75
CA LYS A 455 28.35 9.56 22.24
C LYS A 455 27.63 8.77 21.13
N PRO A 456 27.06 7.60 21.46
CA PRO A 456 26.21 6.86 20.54
C PRO A 456 25.00 7.68 20.06
N VAL A 457 24.61 7.51 18.80
CA VAL A 457 23.54 8.27 18.13
C VAL A 457 22.50 7.34 17.52
N THR A 458 21.24 7.74 17.56
CA THR A 458 20.15 7.07 16.83
C THR A 458 19.71 7.92 15.64
N LEU A 459 19.64 7.32 14.46
CA LEU A 459 19.12 7.96 13.26
C LEU A 459 17.79 7.31 12.85
N ILE A 460 16.73 8.10 12.81
CA ILE A 460 15.41 7.70 12.31
C ILE A 460 15.27 8.18 10.87
N VAL A 461 15.02 7.25 9.96
CA VAL A 461 14.95 7.47 8.52
C VAL A 461 13.54 7.18 8.03
N ASP A 462 12.86 8.20 7.52
CA ASP A 462 11.66 8.02 6.72
C ASP A 462 12.04 7.57 5.29
N ALA A 463 11.69 6.33 4.98
CA ALA A 463 11.94 5.70 3.69
C ALA A 463 10.70 5.66 2.78
N THR A 464 9.58 6.27 3.19
CA THR A 464 8.30 6.22 2.46
C THR A 464 8.45 6.64 0.99
N THR A 465 9.20 7.70 0.73
CA THR A 465 9.51 8.19 -0.62
C THR A 465 11.00 8.02 -0.93
N ALA A 466 11.71 7.05 -0.37
CA ALA A 466 13.12 6.79 -0.70
C ALA A 466 13.26 5.49 -1.49
N LEU A 467 14.17 5.41 -2.46
CA LEU A 467 14.55 4.12 -3.05
C LEU A 467 15.59 3.45 -2.15
N TYR A 468 15.46 2.15 -1.88
CA TYR A 468 16.36 1.43 -0.96
C TYR A 468 17.81 1.46 -1.43
N LYS A 469 18.05 1.44 -2.75
CA LYS A 469 19.40 1.58 -3.31
C LYS A 469 20.11 2.88 -2.88
N ASN A 470 19.35 3.93 -2.57
CA ASN A 470 19.89 5.22 -2.14
C ASN A 470 20.20 5.28 -0.63
N MET A 471 19.87 4.21 0.11
CA MET A 471 20.18 4.05 1.53
C MET A 471 21.37 3.12 1.79
N HIS A 472 22.02 2.58 0.76
CA HIS A 472 23.20 1.75 0.94
C HIS A 472 24.28 2.52 1.72
N LEU A 473 24.74 1.95 2.83
CA LEU A 473 25.70 2.62 3.70
C LEU A 473 27.13 2.48 3.18
N ASP A 474 27.93 3.52 3.35
CA ASP A 474 29.36 3.48 3.09
C ASP A 474 30.10 2.66 4.17
N PRO A 475 31.27 2.05 3.87
CA PRO A 475 32.00 1.20 4.82
C PRO A 475 32.28 1.85 6.18
N GLU A 476 32.63 3.13 6.19
CA GLU A 476 32.88 3.89 7.43
C GLU A 476 31.61 4.04 8.29
N VAL A 477 30.45 4.16 7.66
CA VAL A 477 29.16 4.25 8.36
C VAL A 477 28.77 2.88 8.93
N ARG A 478 28.99 1.81 8.17
CA ARG A 478 28.78 0.43 8.64
C ARG A 478 29.65 0.11 9.86
N THR A 479 30.88 0.64 9.88
CA THR A 479 31.79 0.50 11.03
C THR A 479 31.18 1.06 12.31
N LEU A 480 30.51 2.24 12.25
CA LEU A 480 29.83 2.81 13.43
C LEU A 480 28.72 1.91 13.98
N ILE A 481 28.01 1.19 13.11
CA ILE A 481 26.96 0.25 13.50
C ILE A 481 27.58 -0.98 14.17
N ASN A 482 28.63 -1.53 13.57
CA ASN A 482 29.36 -2.68 14.12
C ASN A 482 29.96 -2.38 15.51
N GLU A 483 30.43 -1.14 15.71
CA GLU A 483 30.93 -0.65 16.99
C GLU A 483 29.82 -0.26 17.99
N GLY A 484 28.54 -0.39 17.62
CA GLY A 484 27.41 -0.01 18.49
C GLY A 484 27.24 1.51 18.71
N LYS A 485 27.95 2.34 17.95
CA LYS A 485 27.93 3.82 18.04
C LYS A 485 26.81 4.46 17.24
N LEU A 486 26.23 3.74 16.29
CA LEU A 486 25.11 4.19 15.48
C LEU A 486 23.98 3.15 15.49
N SER A 487 22.80 3.58 15.92
CA SER A 487 21.55 2.84 15.71
C SER A 487 20.77 3.45 14.55
N LEU A 488 20.14 2.61 13.73
CA LEU A 488 19.31 3.04 12.60
C LEU A 488 17.91 2.48 12.76
N ILE A 489 16.91 3.35 12.71
CA ILE A 489 15.50 2.97 12.70
C ILE A 489 14.89 3.49 11.40
N VAL A 490 14.43 2.60 10.55
CA VAL A 490 13.78 2.95 9.29
C VAL A 490 12.29 2.74 9.44
N HIS A 491 11.49 3.69 8.97
CA HIS A 491 10.05 3.52 8.90
C HIS A 491 9.53 3.93 7.52
N GLU A 492 8.40 3.34 7.12
CA GLU A 492 7.80 3.63 5.83
C GLU A 492 6.30 3.37 5.79
N SER A 493 5.63 4.07 4.87
CA SER A 493 4.24 3.81 4.51
C SER A 493 4.13 2.96 3.25
N HIS A 494 3.44 1.84 3.35
CA HIS A 494 3.07 1.03 2.17
C HIS A 494 1.76 1.49 1.53
N GLN A 495 1.00 2.38 2.19
CA GLN A 495 -0.23 2.97 1.62
C GLN A 495 0.03 3.77 0.33
N LYS A 496 1.24 4.29 0.11
CA LYS A 496 1.55 5.09 -1.10
C LYS A 496 2.00 4.24 -2.29
N PHE A 497 2.58 3.05 -2.07
CA PHE A 497 3.31 2.29 -3.10
C PHE A 497 3.19 0.77 -3.01
N GLY A 498 2.79 0.24 -1.85
CA GLY A 498 3.07 -1.13 -1.44
C GLY A 498 1.88 -2.09 -1.44
N MET A 499 0.64 -1.60 -1.45
CA MET A 499 -0.51 -2.50 -1.25
C MET A 499 -1.05 -3.14 -2.54
N ILE A 500 -0.35 -3.05 -3.67
CA ILE A 500 -0.75 -3.61 -4.98
C ILE A 500 -2.22 -3.25 -5.32
N HIS A 501 -2.61 -1.99 -5.13
CA HIS A 501 -3.98 -1.46 -5.30
C HIS A 501 -5.01 -1.99 -4.30
N THR A 502 -4.56 -2.59 -3.19
CA THR A 502 -5.37 -2.94 -2.01
C THR A 502 -5.38 -1.79 -1.01
N ASP A 503 -5.70 -0.61 -1.50
CA ASP A 503 -5.45 0.62 -0.76
C ASP A 503 -6.45 0.83 0.40
N GLN A 504 -7.37 -0.11 0.62
CA GLN A 504 -8.28 -0.11 1.76
C GLN A 504 -7.63 -0.55 3.07
N ALA A 505 -6.70 -1.49 2.98
CA ALA A 505 -5.94 -1.95 4.13
C ALA A 505 -4.90 -0.88 4.47
N GLN A 506 -4.81 -0.56 5.75
CA GLN A 506 -3.82 0.37 6.24
C GLN A 506 -2.55 -0.37 6.65
N TYR A 507 -1.41 0.00 6.05
CA TYR A 507 -0.15 -0.64 6.39
C TYR A 507 1.06 0.31 6.32
N GLY A 508 1.93 0.17 7.31
CA GLY A 508 3.30 0.62 7.30
C GLY A 508 4.17 -0.41 8.00
N ARG A 509 5.47 -0.13 8.07
CA ARG A 509 6.38 -0.92 8.88
C ARG A 509 7.52 -0.07 9.43
N MET A 510 8.03 -0.51 10.56
CA MET A 510 9.27 -0.04 11.16
C MET A 510 10.22 -1.22 11.24
N PHE A 511 11.48 -1.01 10.87
CA PHE A 511 12.55 -1.99 11.05
C PHE A 511 13.81 -1.27 11.51
N ALA A 512 14.55 -1.89 12.44
CA ALA A 512 15.60 -1.22 13.16
C ALA A 512 16.82 -2.12 13.39
N ILE A 513 17.99 -1.48 13.42
CA ILE A 513 19.24 -2.00 13.97
C ILE A 513 19.55 -1.15 15.19
N CYS A 514 19.42 -1.76 16.37
CA CYS A 514 19.59 -1.10 17.66
C CYS A 514 20.89 -1.57 18.32
N SER A 515 21.74 -0.63 18.73
CA SER A 515 22.91 -0.93 19.55
C SER A 515 22.50 -1.57 20.87
N LYS A 516 23.16 -2.68 21.23
CA LYS A 516 22.95 -3.38 22.51
C LYS A 516 23.38 -2.55 23.72
N GLU A 517 24.25 -1.55 23.51
CA GLU A 517 24.65 -0.62 24.57
C GLU A 517 23.57 0.43 24.85
N GLN A 518 22.87 0.88 23.81
CA GLN A 518 21.86 1.95 23.92
C GLN A 518 20.47 1.41 24.26
N PHE A 519 20.12 0.21 23.79
CA PHE A 519 18.76 -0.34 23.89
C PHE A 519 18.74 -1.62 24.72
N ASP A 520 17.85 -1.64 25.71
CA ASP A 520 17.67 -2.80 26.58
C ASP A 520 17.04 -3.98 25.82
N SER A 521 17.56 -5.19 26.00
CA SER A 521 16.99 -6.38 25.36
C SER A 521 15.54 -6.61 25.76
N ASN A 522 15.15 -6.28 26.99
CA ASN A 522 13.77 -6.45 27.46
C ASN A 522 12.81 -5.48 26.76
N LEU A 523 13.28 -4.27 26.45
CA LEU A 523 12.51 -3.31 25.66
C LEU A 523 12.25 -3.83 24.25
N ILE A 524 13.31 -4.26 23.57
CA ILE A 524 13.23 -4.80 22.20
C ILE A 524 12.30 -6.02 22.16
N ASN A 525 12.51 -6.97 23.07
CA ASN A 525 11.68 -8.18 23.17
C ASN A 525 10.22 -7.85 23.49
N GLY A 526 9.97 -6.87 24.39
CA GLY A 526 8.63 -6.42 24.72
C GLY A 526 7.89 -5.80 23.52
N MET A 527 8.55 -4.89 22.79
CA MET A 527 7.96 -4.30 21.57
C MET A 527 7.73 -5.34 20.48
N GLN A 528 8.64 -6.30 20.30
CA GLN A 528 8.50 -7.38 19.33
C GLN A 528 7.33 -8.31 19.70
N SER A 529 7.17 -8.63 20.99
CA SER A 529 6.05 -9.43 21.50
C SER A 529 4.71 -8.71 21.32
N ASN A 530 4.64 -7.42 21.66
CA ASN A 530 3.44 -6.61 21.42
C ASN A 530 3.12 -6.54 19.92
N SER A 531 4.14 -6.47 19.06
CA SER A 531 3.97 -6.43 17.60
C SER A 531 3.38 -7.73 17.05
N LYS A 532 3.75 -8.86 17.66
CA LYS A 532 3.20 -10.18 17.34
C LYS A 532 1.72 -10.25 17.73
N GLU A 533 1.35 -9.70 18.88
CA GLU A 533 -0.05 -9.61 19.31
C GLU A 533 -0.87 -8.66 18.43
N ASP A 534 -0.33 -7.48 18.10
CA ASP A 534 -0.96 -6.53 17.18
C ASP A 534 -1.21 -7.21 15.81
N TYR A 535 -0.20 -7.87 15.24
CA TYR A 535 -0.36 -8.67 14.01
C TYR A 535 -1.45 -9.74 14.14
N ALA A 536 -1.48 -10.45 15.27
CA ALA A 536 -2.45 -11.50 15.53
C ALA A 536 -3.88 -10.98 15.69
N ASN A 537 -4.11 -9.70 16.01
CA ASN A 537 -5.45 -9.16 16.26
C ASN A 537 -6.00 -8.28 15.13
N HIS A 538 -5.16 -7.83 14.19
CA HIS A 538 -5.56 -6.89 13.14
C HIS A 538 -5.40 -7.45 11.73
N LEU A 539 -6.49 -7.47 10.96
CA LEU A 539 -6.50 -7.99 9.61
C LEU A 539 -5.63 -7.15 8.66
N ASP A 540 -5.66 -5.83 8.82
CA ASP A 540 -4.85 -4.90 8.03
C ASP A 540 -3.36 -5.23 8.12
N LEU A 541 -2.87 -5.51 9.34
CA LEU A 541 -1.47 -5.88 9.58
C LEU A 541 -1.13 -7.22 8.94
N ARG A 542 -2.02 -8.22 9.04
CA ARG A 542 -1.83 -9.52 8.39
C ARG A 542 -1.75 -9.40 6.88
N VAL A 543 -2.64 -8.62 6.26
CA VAL A 543 -2.68 -8.43 4.81
C VAL A 543 -1.45 -7.67 4.31
N GLY A 544 -1.09 -6.58 4.97
CA GLY A 544 0.10 -5.80 4.62
C GLY A 544 1.39 -6.61 4.76
N ALA A 545 1.54 -7.34 5.87
CA ALA A 545 2.68 -8.23 6.09
C ALA A 545 2.73 -9.37 5.06
N TYR A 546 1.59 -9.97 4.71
CA TYR A 546 1.50 -10.99 3.67
C TYR A 546 1.97 -10.46 2.30
N ILE A 547 1.45 -9.29 1.90
CA ILE A 547 1.82 -8.64 0.63
C ILE A 547 3.31 -8.28 0.63
N SER A 548 3.83 -7.67 1.70
CA SER A 548 5.24 -7.31 1.84
C SER A 548 6.14 -8.54 1.73
N SER A 549 5.81 -9.61 2.47
CA SER A 549 6.61 -10.85 2.52
C SER A 549 6.76 -11.52 1.15
N ILE A 550 5.74 -11.41 0.30
CA ILE A 550 5.70 -12.10 -1.00
C ILE A 550 6.15 -11.17 -2.14
N CYS A 551 5.79 -9.89 -2.08
CA CYS A 551 5.92 -8.96 -3.20
C CYS A 551 6.93 -7.82 -2.94
N GLY A 552 7.56 -7.72 -1.77
CA GLY A 552 8.44 -6.62 -1.35
C GLY A 552 9.42 -6.14 -2.43
N ASP A 553 10.21 -7.04 -3.00
CA ASP A 553 11.14 -6.70 -4.10
C ASP A 553 10.44 -6.12 -5.34
N THR A 554 9.32 -6.72 -5.74
CA THR A 554 8.57 -6.24 -6.91
C THR A 554 7.93 -4.89 -6.64
N LEU A 555 7.50 -4.64 -5.39
CA LEU A 555 6.98 -3.35 -4.95
C LEU A 555 8.05 -2.27 -4.99
N GLU A 556 9.28 -2.59 -4.62
CA GLU A 556 10.42 -1.68 -4.77
C GLU A 556 10.69 -1.36 -6.24
N GLU A 557 10.63 -2.35 -7.14
CA GLU A 557 10.76 -2.12 -8.58
C GLU A 557 9.62 -1.25 -9.14
N ILE A 558 8.39 -1.43 -8.66
CA ILE A 558 7.25 -0.56 -9.00
C ILE A 558 7.52 0.87 -8.51
N LYS A 559 8.03 1.03 -7.27
CA LYS A 559 8.43 2.32 -6.73
C LYS A 559 9.49 2.96 -7.62
N GLU A 560 10.55 2.26 -8.00
CA GLU A 560 11.56 2.77 -8.94
C GLU A 560 10.97 3.20 -10.29
N GLN A 561 10.03 2.43 -10.84
CA GLN A 561 9.32 2.83 -12.05
C GLN A 561 8.55 4.15 -11.87
N HIS A 562 7.91 4.36 -10.72
CA HIS A 562 7.25 5.62 -10.42
C HIS A 562 8.23 6.81 -10.34
N PHE A 563 9.43 6.61 -9.77
CA PHE A 563 10.47 7.65 -9.76
C PHE A 563 10.91 8.03 -11.17
N ASN A 564 11.18 7.02 -12.01
CA ASN A 564 11.57 7.24 -13.41
C ASN A 564 10.48 7.98 -14.19
N ASN A 565 9.21 7.58 -14.00
CA ASN A 565 8.06 8.24 -14.62
C ASN A 565 7.87 9.68 -14.11
N GLY A 566 8.03 9.92 -12.81
CA GLY A 566 7.96 11.24 -12.20
C GLY A 566 9.02 12.19 -12.78
N ALA A 567 10.26 11.72 -12.89
CA ALA A 567 11.35 12.49 -13.49
C ALA A 567 11.12 12.79 -14.98
N LEU A 568 10.65 11.80 -15.76
CA LEU A 568 10.29 12.01 -17.16
C LEU A 568 9.19 13.06 -17.31
N LEU A 569 8.11 12.94 -16.54
CA LEU A 569 7.01 13.90 -16.55
C LEU A 569 7.48 15.30 -16.17
N ARG A 570 8.27 15.43 -15.10
CA ARG A 570 8.87 16.70 -14.69
C ARG A 570 9.67 17.32 -15.85
N ASN A 571 10.50 16.55 -16.52
CA ASN A 571 11.31 17.04 -17.64
C ASN A 571 10.42 17.53 -18.79
N ILE A 572 9.35 16.82 -19.12
CA ILE A 572 8.36 17.25 -20.11
C ILE A 572 7.71 18.57 -19.67
N LEU A 573 7.22 18.65 -18.43
CA LEU A 573 6.53 19.84 -17.94
C LEU A 573 7.43 21.08 -17.86
N ILE A 574 8.70 20.89 -17.51
CA ILE A 574 9.74 21.94 -17.56
C ILE A 574 9.95 22.40 -19.00
N GLN A 575 10.07 21.47 -19.96
CA GLN A 575 10.26 21.80 -21.38
C GLN A 575 9.07 22.55 -21.97
N THR A 576 7.86 22.27 -21.48
CA THR A 576 6.63 22.96 -21.90
C THR A 576 6.32 24.21 -21.07
N SER A 577 7.24 24.65 -20.18
CA SER A 577 7.06 25.81 -19.30
C SER A 577 5.81 25.77 -18.41
N LEU A 578 5.32 24.57 -18.07
CA LEU A 578 4.14 24.37 -17.23
C LEU A 578 4.46 24.27 -15.73
N THR A 579 5.74 24.04 -15.40
CA THR A 579 6.23 23.95 -14.02
C THR A 579 7.54 24.70 -13.87
N SER A 580 7.79 25.27 -12.68
CA SER A 580 9.11 25.85 -12.38
C SER A 580 10.16 24.72 -12.27
N ARG A 581 11.44 25.08 -12.48
CA ARG A 581 12.60 24.19 -12.31
C ARG A 581 13.05 24.06 -10.85
N GLU A 582 12.36 24.69 -9.90
CA GLU A 582 12.93 24.96 -8.59
C GLU A 582 13.00 23.69 -7.72
N VAL A 583 14.22 23.20 -7.58
CA VAL A 583 14.59 22.12 -6.66
C VAL A 583 15.37 22.77 -5.53
N VAL A 584 14.88 22.62 -4.30
CA VAL A 584 15.52 23.18 -3.10
C VAL A 584 16.85 22.44 -2.89
N LYS A 585 17.96 23.19 -2.80
CA LYS A 585 19.29 22.60 -2.59
C LYS A 585 19.62 22.57 -1.09
N HIS A 586 20.23 21.48 -0.64
CA HIS A 586 20.82 21.38 0.70
C HIS A 586 22.08 20.50 0.67
N GLU A 587 22.90 20.66 1.70
CA GLU A 587 24.25 20.05 1.81
C GLU A 587 24.25 18.51 1.80
N ASP A 588 23.18 17.89 2.31
CA ASP A 588 23.03 16.42 2.34
C ASP A 588 22.09 15.89 1.26
N MET A 589 21.82 16.63 0.18
CA MET A 589 20.85 16.18 -0.82
C MET A 589 21.33 14.94 -1.58
N LEU A 590 20.37 14.06 -1.93
CA LEU A 590 20.60 12.98 -2.88
C LEU A 590 21.22 13.52 -4.18
N SER A 591 22.25 12.84 -4.66
CA SER A 591 23.03 13.27 -5.81
C SER A 591 22.27 13.15 -7.13
N ASN A 592 21.41 12.13 -7.26
CA ASN A 592 20.66 11.88 -8.49
C ASN A 592 19.31 12.62 -8.50
N LEU A 593 19.31 13.84 -9.05
CA LEU A 593 18.07 14.61 -9.24
C LEU A 593 17.15 14.04 -10.33
N ASN A 594 17.54 12.99 -11.07
CA ASN A 594 16.65 12.28 -11.98
C ASN A 594 15.83 11.21 -11.25
N GLU A 595 16.00 11.03 -9.96
CA GLU A 595 15.17 10.17 -9.11
C GLU A 595 14.29 11.04 -8.19
N LEU A 596 13.55 11.96 -8.80
CA LEU A 596 12.53 12.72 -8.09
C LEU A 596 11.16 12.12 -8.39
N TYR A 597 10.52 11.63 -7.33
CA TYR A 597 9.18 11.04 -7.39
C TYR A 597 8.09 12.06 -7.76
N PHE A 598 8.16 13.26 -7.18
CA PHE A 598 7.10 14.26 -7.29
C PHE A 598 7.30 15.21 -8.47
N VAL A 599 6.18 15.71 -8.98
CA VAL A 599 6.13 16.78 -9.96
C VAL A 599 5.27 17.91 -9.39
N THR A 600 5.88 19.08 -9.20
CA THR A 600 5.18 20.27 -8.67
C THR A 600 4.67 21.11 -9.84
N SER A 601 3.43 21.60 -9.76
CA SER A 601 2.88 22.54 -10.73
C SER A 601 2.31 23.75 -10.02
N THR A 602 2.76 24.93 -10.44
CA THR A 602 2.32 26.22 -9.92
C THR A 602 1.10 26.77 -10.66
N GLN A 603 0.69 26.15 -11.77
CA GLN A 603 -0.39 26.68 -12.62
C GLN A 603 -1.73 25.98 -12.39
N LYS A 604 -2.80 26.78 -12.14
CA LYS A 604 -4.21 26.37 -12.30
C LYS A 604 -4.47 25.78 -13.70
N GLU A 605 -3.69 26.18 -14.70
CA GLU A 605 -3.80 25.75 -16.09
C GLU A 605 -3.37 24.30 -16.31
N LEU A 606 -2.52 23.70 -15.45
CA LEU A 606 -2.21 22.27 -15.54
C LEU A 606 -3.49 21.43 -15.38
N GLY A 607 -4.41 21.83 -14.50
CA GLY A 607 -5.71 21.18 -14.36
C GLY A 607 -6.60 21.26 -15.60
N SER A 608 -6.34 22.21 -16.50
CA SER A 608 -7.05 22.40 -17.78
C SER A 608 -6.32 21.70 -18.94
N ALA A 609 -4.98 21.79 -18.98
CA ALA A 609 -4.11 21.19 -19.99
C ALA A 609 -4.01 19.66 -19.83
N SER A 610 -4.01 19.16 -18.60
CA SER A 610 -3.89 17.74 -18.28
C SER A 610 -5.18 16.94 -18.49
N ARG A 611 -6.36 17.58 -18.52
CA ARG A 611 -7.65 16.90 -18.80
C ARG A 611 -7.70 16.19 -20.15
N GLY A 612 -6.77 16.49 -21.05
CA GLY A 612 -6.61 15.83 -22.36
C GLY A 612 -5.37 14.93 -22.52
N ILE A 613 -4.46 14.91 -21.54
CA ILE A 613 -3.21 14.10 -21.54
C ILE A 613 -3.29 13.00 -20.48
N ILE A 614 -3.84 13.31 -19.31
CA ILE A 614 -4.14 12.40 -18.20
C ILE A 614 -5.57 11.88 -18.34
N LYS A 615 -5.99 11.59 -19.58
CA LYS A 615 -7.09 10.67 -19.82
C LYS A 615 -6.43 9.34 -20.13
N SER A 616 -6.51 8.46 -19.12
CA SER A 616 -6.54 7.00 -19.16
C SER A 616 -5.33 6.12 -18.82
N GLU A 617 -4.07 6.57 -18.64
CA GLU A 617 -2.97 5.56 -18.52
C GLU A 617 -1.92 5.73 -17.42
N ILE A 618 -1.96 6.78 -16.60
CA ILE A 618 -1.01 6.90 -15.48
C ILE A 618 -1.70 7.42 -14.23
N VAL A 619 -1.75 6.59 -13.18
CA VAL A 619 -2.04 7.05 -11.82
C VAL A 619 -0.77 7.75 -11.33
N LEU A 620 -0.74 9.07 -11.45
CA LEU A 620 0.27 9.93 -10.84
C LEU A 620 -0.41 10.72 -9.73
N GLY A 621 0.21 10.76 -8.56
CA GLY A 621 -0.18 11.67 -7.48
C GLY A 621 0.06 13.11 -7.91
N ILE A 622 -0.96 13.75 -8.49
CA ILE A 622 -0.98 15.20 -8.68
C ILE A 622 -1.38 15.79 -7.33
N PHE A 623 -0.42 16.32 -6.59
CA PHE A 623 -0.70 17.11 -5.40
C PHE A 623 -0.98 18.54 -5.83
N ALA A 624 -2.26 18.92 -5.83
CA ALA A 624 -2.65 20.32 -5.83
C ALA A 624 -2.33 20.90 -4.44
N GLN A 625 -1.70 22.07 -4.43
CA GLN A 625 -1.33 22.80 -3.22
C GLN A 625 -2.51 22.91 -2.25
N HIS A 626 -2.28 22.51 -1.00
CA HIS A 626 -3.04 22.98 0.15
C HIS A 626 -2.22 24.06 0.85
#